data_AF-A0A519WUE3-F1
#
_entry.id   AF-A0A519WUE3-F1
#
_cell.length_a   1.000
_cell.length_b   1.000
_cell.length_c   1.000
_cell.angle_alpha   90.00
_cell.angle_beta   90.00
_cell.angle_gamma   90.00
#
_symmetry.space_group_name_H-M   'P 1'
#
loop_
_entity.id
_entity.type
_entity.pdbx_description
1 polymer ?
#
loop_
_entity_poly.entity_id
_entity_poly.type
_entity_poly.pdbx_seq_one_letter_code
_entity_poly.pdbx_strand_id
1 'polypeptide(L)'
;MQSGVINPGIRQTKFVTVILIFCLLQYGCTSYLYHKGGRVESKYRNYYFNDSLRVGAVLYGDMDLTIGNNQKQSAKISSFGKVLLKRFGLSKSDRFLFTSISKKYSLIGLVRKSANLSIGKFEVVTDRKDRYLFRSHHYKGMEAYEGLISLDSNRFLSLIDFGESDRENAKEGFHTIMINSARRIKAGEALSTVLDPFEDAEELFEEHGYLAPYKLAKNGSSYKEQKLYNQALATYYSFSGDQKLATEQEKEFIGFPKKTLQAKDLEPATSAILRRTINQKVVMFNTAHHRPEHAYFVAQFLDQLRKQGFTHLALEALSDSSLVMKNGFAIQSDGFYIRDPEMSNLMSKAVAIGFQIISYEDDSENRELGQARNLIDKTFKKDKHSRILILAGYAHINESSKPRKMASYFKELSGIDPLTIDQTQLMTSECNDLDKSNKEECFNYLAKDSESGVDMQIWNTISLENKPIGLDKGMPSMNVWIKLPDSLKQKDLLAIATVFDQPSFLKDANAIPLHVSLLPINTDSIKFNLYPGTYILRIQGEYKEVLYTKELQVK
;
A
#
# COMPACT_ATOMS: atom_id res chain seq x y z
N MET A 1 7.73 -59.51 -26.31
CA MET A 1 6.90 -58.38 -26.78
C MET A 1 6.33 -57.66 -25.57
N GLN A 2 6.15 -56.34 -25.67
CA GLN A 2 5.24 -55.46 -24.89
C GLN A 2 5.07 -55.63 -23.35
N SER A 3 5.60 -54.61 -22.64
CA SER A 3 4.92 -53.74 -21.65
C SER A 3 4.05 -54.31 -20.51
N GLY A 4 4.39 -53.88 -19.28
CA GLY A 4 3.54 -53.92 -18.07
C GLY A 4 4.35 -53.46 -16.84
N VAL A 5 4.43 -52.16 -16.56
CA VAL A 5 3.64 -51.47 -15.50
C VAL A 5 3.77 -52.11 -14.12
N ILE A 6 4.60 -51.49 -13.26
CA ILE A 6 4.42 -51.51 -11.79
C ILE A 6 4.63 -50.08 -11.27
N ASN A 7 3.56 -49.50 -10.74
CA ASN A 7 3.58 -48.42 -9.76
C ASN A 7 3.19 -49.08 -8.43
N PRO A 8 3.85 -48.79 -7.30
CA PRO A 8 3.07 -48.10 -6.27
C PRO A 8 3.87 -47.19 -5.33
N GLY A 9 3.49 -45.91 -5.30
CA GLY A 9 3.32 -45.11 -4.09
C GLY A 9 4.54 -44.66 -3.26
N ILE A 10 4.42 -43.48 -2.64
CA ILE A 10 4.49 -43.30 -1.18
C ILE A 10 4.19 -41.83 -0.80
N ARG A 11 3.18 -41.69 0.08
CA ARG A 11 2.90 -40.67 1.11
C ARG A 11 3.04 -39.17 0.86
N GLN A 12 1.98 -38.48 1.28
CA GLN A 12 1.95 -37.08 1.66
C GLN A 12 2.85 -36.80 2.90
N THR A 13 3.61 -35.70 2.82
CA THR A 13 4.08 -34.86 3.95
C THR A 13 4.30 -33.46 3.35
N LYS A 14 3.35 -32.52 3.47
CA LYS A 14 3.07 -31.57 4.59
C LYS A 14 4.23 -30.61 4.93
N PHE A 15 3.87 -29.31 4.97
CA PHE A 15 4.61 -28.15 5.53
C PHE A 15 5.86 -27.66 4.75
N VAL A 16 6.21 -26.36 4.67
CA VAL A 16 5.67 -25.10 5.26
C VAL A 16 5.56 -24.01 4.18
N THR A 17 4.56 -23.11 4.28
CA THR A 17 4.46 -21.85 3.51
C THR A 17 4.94 -20.67 4.36
N VAL A 18 5.80 -19.79 3.82
CA VAL A 18 6.21 -18.51 4.46
C VAL A 18 6.07 -17.35 3.45
N ILE A 19 5.77 -16.14 3.95
CA ILE A 19 5.06 -15.05 3.26
C ILE A 19 5.86 -13.70 3.32
N LEU A 20 5.50 -12.75 2.43
CA LEU A 20 5.65 -11.27 2.39
C LEU A 20 6.70 -10.67 1.40
N ILE A 21 6.52 -9.54 0.65
CA ILE A 21 5.70 -8.28 0.71
C ILE A 21 6.41 -7.16 1.53
N PHE A 22 6.54 -5.86 1.13
CA PHE A 22 5.88 -4.95 0.14
C PHE A 22 6.90 -3.91 -0.44
N CYS A 23 6.54 -3.08 -1.45
CA CYS A 23 7.04 -1.70 -1.67
C CYS A 23 6.06 -0.87 -2.55
N LEU A 24 5.87 0.42 -2.22
CA LEU A 24 4.78 1.31 -2.69
C LEU A 24 5.23 2.42 -3.67
N LEU A 25 4.25 3.21 -4.14
CA LEU A 25 4.35 4.20 -5.23
C LEU A 25 4.39 5.67 -4.74
N GLN A 26 4.82 6.57 -5.62
CA GLN A 26 4.35 7.97 -5.68
C GLN A 26 3.86 8.31 -7.10
N TYR A 27 3.46 9.57 -7.36
CA TYR A 27 2.45 9.93 -8.37
C TYR A 27 2.88 10.76 -9.57
N GLY A 28 2.17 10.54 -10.69
CA GLY A 28 1.78 11.66 -11.56
C GLY A 28 1.52 11.33 -13.03
N CYS A 29 0.27 11.52 -13.44
CA CYS A 29 -0.22 12.04 -14.72
C CYS A 29 0.25 11.45 -16.07
N THR A 30 -0.74 11.29 -16.96
CA THR A 30 -0.67 11.11 -18.42
C THR A 30 -0.36 9.70 -18.95
N SER A 31 -1.27 8.76 -18.71
CA SER A 31 -1.45 7.53 -19.48
C SER A 31 -2.02 7.79 -20.89
N TYR A 32 -1.34 8.61 -21.71
CA TYR A 32 -1.49 8.50 -23.16
C TYR A 32 -0.78 7.22 -23.61
N LEU A 33 -1.52 6.10 -23.63
CA LEU A 33 -1.07 4.80 -24.14
C LEU A 33 -0.83 4.85 -25.67
N TYR A 34 0.30 5.44 -26.08
CA TYR A 34 0.68 5.56 -27.48
C TYR A 34 1.68 4.47 -27.88
N HIS A 35 1.20 3.44 -28.58
CA HIS A 35 2.04 2.35 -29.07
C HIS A 35 2.95 2.79 -30.24
N LYS A 36 4.27 2.81 -30.03
CA LYS A 36 5.24 2.76 -31.13
C LYS A 36 6.58 2.14 -30.70
N GLY A 37 6.92 0.97 -31.26
CA GLY A 37 8.26 0.40 -31.16
C GLY A 37 8.64 -0.32 -29.86
N GLY A 38 7.67 -0.79 -29.05
CA GLY A 38 7.94 -1.67 -27.91
C GLY A 38 8.20 -1.00 -26.56
N ARG A 39 7.85 0.29 -26.40
CA ARG A 39 7.84 1.00 -25.12
C ARG A 39 6.41 1.15 -24.59
N VAL A 40 6.24 1.04 -23.28
CA VAL A 40 5.13 1.67 -22.53
C VAL A 40 5.77 2.47 -21.39
N GLU A 41 5.28 3.69 -21.17
CA GLU A 41 5.82 4.62 -20.18
C GLU A 41 4.78 4.84 -19.08
N SER A 42 5.17 4.64 -17.82
CA SER A 42 4.52 5.27 -16.67
C SER A 42 5.58 6.01 -15.85
N LYS A 43 5.16 6.99 -15.04
CA LYS A 43 6.09 7.95 -14.40
C LYS A 43 7.20 7.32 -13.53
N TYR A 44 7.04 6.08 -13.08
CA TYR A 44 7.99 5.38 -12.20
C TYR A 44 8.55 4.08 -12.78
N ARG A 45 8.02 3.62 -13.92
CA ARG A 45 8.41 2.36 -14.55
C ARG A 45 8.47 2.51 -16.06
N ASN A 46 9.65 2.20 -16.59
CA ASN A 46 9.87 2.04 -18.02
C ASN A 46 9.65 0.57 -18.38
N TYR A 47 8.64 0.29 -19.20
CA TYR A 47 8.35 -1.05 -19.67
C TYR A 47 8.95 -1.26 -21.06
N TYR A 48 9.80 -2.28 -21.19
CA TYR A 48 10.28 -2.78 -22.47
C TYR A 48 9.52 -4.05 -22.86
N PHE A 49 8.97 -4.07 -24.08
CA PHE A 49 8.31 -5.23 -24.66
C PHE A 49 8.87 -5.57 -26.04
N ASN A 50 9.02 -6.86 -26.33
CA ASN A 50 9.36 -7.35 -27.65
C ASN A 50 8.61 -8.64 -27.96
N ASP A 51 7.53 -8.53 -28.72
CA ASP A 51 6.61 -9.64 -29.01
C ASP A 51 7.29 -10.74 -29.84
N SER A 52 8.16 -10.37 -30.78
CA SER A 52 8.91 -11.32 -31.62
C SER A 52 9.92 -12.16 -30.83
N LEU A 53 10.41 -11.64 -29.70
CA LEU A 53 11.31 -12.35 -28.79
C LEU A 53 10.60 -12.89 -27.53
N ARG A 54 9.34 -12.49 -27.32
CA ARG A 54 8.56 -12.75 -26.10
C ARG A 54 9.29 -12.33 -24.82
N VAL A 55 9.88 -11.14 -24.87
CA VAL A 55 10.61 -10.52 -23.76
C VAL A 55 9.82 -9.33 -23.22
N GLY A 56 9.59 -9.32 -21.90
CA GLY A 56 9.10 -8.18 -21.15
C GLY A 56 10.06 -7.86 -20.02
N ALA A 57 10.41 -6.58 -19.83
CA ALA A 57 11.23 -6.12 -18.71
C ALA A 57 10.57 -4.88 -18.07
N VAL A 58 10.59 -4.84 -16.74
CA VAL A 58 10.19 -3.66 -15.94
C VAL A 58 11.45 -3.02 -15.39
N LEU A 59 11.64 -1.75 -15.74
CA LEU A 59 12.80 -0.98 -15.32
C LEU A 59 12.33 0.13 -14.38
N TYR A 60 12.87 0.16 -13.16
CA TYR A 60 12.47 1.09 -12.11
C TYR A 60 13.17 2.46 -12.26
N GLY A 61 12.43 3.53 -11.98
CA GLY A 61 12.95 4.91 -11.91
C GLY A 61 13.18 5.59 -13.26
N ASP A 62 13.92 6.70 -13.21
CA ASP A 62 14.19 7.68 -14.28
C ASP A 62 15.05 7.15 -15.45
N MET A 63 14.94 5.86 -15.78
CA MET A 63 15.73 5.20 -16.81
C MET A 63 15.21 5.51 -18.22
N ASP A 64 15.80 6.52 -18.86
CA ASP A 64 15.55 6.87 -20.28
C ASP A 64 15.89 5.72 -21.24
N LEU A 65 14.87 4.91 -21.55
CA LEU A 65 14.98 3.78 -22.47
C LEU A 65 15.17 4.22 -23.93
N THR A 66 16.34 3.92 -24.49
CA THR A 66 16.54 3.94 -25.95
C THR A 66 16.34 2.53 -26.51
N ILE A 67 15.26 2.31 -27.27
CA ILE A 67 14.99 1.06 -28.00
C ILE A 67 15.56 1.12 -29.42
N GLY A 68 15.99 -0.02 -29.98
CA GLY A 68 16.40 -0.12 -31.38
C GLY A 68 17.31 -1.31 -31.71
N ASN A 69 17.48 -1.60 -32.99
CA ASN A 69 18.36 -2.67 -33.47
C ASN A 69 19.82 -2.18 -33.61
N ASN A 70 20.67 -2.57 -32.65
CA ASN A 70 22.14 -2.66 -32.71
C ASN A 70 22.98 -1.39 -32.93
N GLN A 71 22.83 -0.64 -34.03
CA GLN A 71 23.88 0.33 -34.41
C GLN A 71 23.86 1.63 -33.59
N LYS A 72 22.71 2.31 -33.47
CA LYS A 72 22.61 3.61 -32.77
C LYS A 72 22.85 3.53 -31.25
N GLN A 73 22.47 2.43 -30.60
CA GLN A 73 22.66 2.25 -29.15
C GLN A 73 24.14 2.15 -28.78
N SER A 74 24.93 1.39 -29.55
CA SER A 74 26.37 1.25 -29.31
C SER A 74 27.13 2.59 -29.36
N ALA A 75 26.62 3.57 -30.10
CA ALA A 75 27.22 4.90 -30.19
C ALA A 75 27.08 5.70 -28.88
N LYS A 76 25.96 5.57 -28.15
CA LYS A 76 25.70 6.27 -26.88
C LYS A 76 26.56 5.78 -25.70
N ILE A 77 27.10 4.56 -25.78
CA ILE A 77 27.92 3.96 -24.71
C ILE A 77 29.29 4.65 -24.65
N SER A 78 29.72 5.05 -23.45
CA SER A 78 31.02 5.68 -23.22
C SER A 78 32.19 4.78 -23.66
N SER A 79 33.36 5.37 -23.95
CA SER A 79 34.56 4.61 -24.31
C SER A 79 34.96 3.60 -23.22
N PHE A 80 34.73 3.94 -21.95
CA PHE A 80 34.93 3.02 -20.83
C PHE A 80 33.90 1.88 -20.84
N GLY A 81 32.60 2.18 -20.99
CA GLY A 81 31.55 1.16 -21.10
C GLY A 81 31.80 0.19 -22.25
N LYS A 82 32.32 0.68 -23.39
CA LYS A 82 32.75 -0.17 -24.52
C LYS A 82 33.91 -1.12 -24.17
N VAL A 83 34.85 -0.72 -23.31
CA VAL A 83 35.93 -1.59 -22.81
C VAL A 83 35.36 -2.63 -21.83
N LEU A 84 34.46 -2.22 -20.94
CA LEU A 84 33.80 -3.10 -19.99
C LEU A 84 32.94 -4.17 -20.68
N LEU A 85 32.13 -3.79 -21.67
CA LEU A 85 31.30 -4.73 -22.46
C LEU A 85 32.13 -5.73 -23.27
N LYS A 86 33.34 -5.36 -23.71
CA LYS A 86 34.28 -6.35 -24.28
C LYS A 86 34.68 -7.42 -23.27
N ARG A 87 34.73 -7.15 -21.96
CA ARG A 87 35.02 -8.15 -20.91
C ARG A 87 33.87 -9.13 -20.70
N PHE A 88 32.64 -8.72 -20.94
CA PHE A 88 31.49 -9.62 -21.05
C PHE A 88 31.48 -10.47 -22.35
N GLY A 89 32.46 -10.25 -23.24
CA GLY A 89 32.66 -11.07 -24.43
C GLY A 89 31.58 -10.90 -25.50
N LEU A 90 30.99 -9.70 -25.61
CA LEU A 90 29.93 -9.43 -26.59
C LEU A 90 30.39 -9.73 -28.02
N SER A 91 29.57 -10.48 -28.75
CA SER A 91 29.79 -10.79 -30.16
C SER A 91 29.20 -9.70 -31.06
N LYS A 92 29.79 -9.47 -32.24
CA LYS A 92 29.16 -8.66 -33.30
C LYS A 92 27.79 -9.20 -33.76
N SER A 93 27.49 -10.47 -33.44
CA SER A 93 26.20 -11.12 -33.74
C SER A 93 25.16 -11.01 -32.62
N ASP A 94 25.54 -10.50 -31.44
CA ASP A 94 24.60 -10.28 -30.34
C ASP A 94 23.70 -9.08 -30.67
N ARG A 95 22.41 -9.14 -30.26
CA ARG A 95 21.39 -8.17 -30.66
C ARG A 95 20.94 -7.32 -29.48
N PHE A 96 21.38 -6.07 -29.43
CA PHE A 96 20.86 -5.08 -28.48
C PHE A 96 19.36 -4.88 -28.71
N LEU A 97 18.65 -4.75 -27.60
CA LEU A 97 17.20 -4.55 -27.52
C LEU A 97 16.92 -3.13 -27.03
N PHE A 98 17.49 -2.81 -25.86
CA PHE A 98 17.33 -1.54 -25.20
C PHE A 98 18.61 -1.13 -24.46
N THR A 99 18.78 0.17 -24.26
CA THR A 99 19.81 0.74 -23.39
C THR A 99 19.23 1.90 -22.59
N SER A 100 19.47 1.92 -21.28
CA SER A 100 19.36 3.11 -20.42
C SER A 100 20.78 3.51 -20.02
N ILE A 101 21.17 4.75 -20.27
CA ILE A 101 22.54 5.25 -20.05
C ILE A 101 22.46 6.64 -19.43
N SER A 102 22.95 6.78 -18.21
CA SER A 102 23.09 8.07 -17.51
C SER A 102 24.52 8.29 -17.05
N LYS A 103 24.76 9.39 -16.32
CA LYS A 103 26.06 9.66 -15.67
C LYS A 103 26.37 8.71 -14.50
N LYS A 104 25.37 8.02 -13.93
CA LYS A 104 25.52 7.18 -12.72
C LYS A 104 25.25 5.70 -12.96
N TYR A 105 24.38 5.36 -13.91
CA TYR A 105 23.90 4.01 -14.17
C TYR A 105 23.88 3.70 -15.67
N SER A 106 24.07 2.44 -16.04
CA SER A 106 24.00 1.98 -17.43
C SER A 106 23.50 0.55 -17.51
N LEU A 107 22.25 0.39 -17.95
CA LEU A 107 21.61 -0.90 -18.17
C LEU A 107 21.47 -1.19 -19.66
N ILE A 108 21.81 -2.41 -20.06
CA ILE A 108 21.78 -2.88 -21.44
C ILE A 108 21.07 -4.23 -21.52
N GLY A 109 20.00 -4.30 -22.31
CA GLY A 109 19.34 -5.57 -22.66
C GLY A 109 19.73 -6.02 -24.06
N LEU A 110 20.12 -7.29 -24.21
CA LEU A 110 20.53 -7.86 -25.50
C LEU A 110 20.22 -9.37 -25.61
N VAL A 111 19.99 -9.87 -26.83
CA VAL A 111 19.92 -11.30 -27.12
C VAL A 111 21.30 -11.83 -27.50
N ARG A 112 21.75 -12.87 -26.81
CA ARG A 112 23.01 -13.56 -27.04
C ARG A 112 22.74 -15.00 -27.48
N LYS A 113 23.57 -15.52 -28.39
CA LYS A 113 23.53 -16.95 -28.75
C LYS A 113 24.22 -17.79 -27.68
N SER A 114 23.71 -18.97 -27.37
CA SER A 114 24.34 -19.93 -26.43
C SER A 114 25.79 -20.24 -26.82
N ALA A 115 26.06 -20.43 -28.12
CA ALA A 115 27.41 -20.65 -28.65
C ALA A 115 28.40 -19.48 -28.44
N ASN A 116 27.91 -18.26 -28.20
CA ASN A 116 28.75 -17.09 -27.88
C ASN A 116 29.02 -16.95 -26.37
N LEU A 117 28.43 -17.81 -25.53
CA LEU A 117 28.43 -17.69 -24.07
C LEU A 117 29.27 -18.80 -23.44
N SER A 118 30.30 -18.41 -22.67
CA SER A 118 30.98 -19.33 -21.76
C SER A 118 30.10 -19.56 -20.52
N ILE A 119 29.05 -20.38 -20.65
CA ILE A 119 28.05 -20.62 -19.59
C ILE A 119 28.70 -21.04 -18.25
N GLY A 120 29.78 -21.82 -18.28
CA GLY A 120 30.55 -22.19 -17.08
C GLY A 120 31.29 -21.04 -16.36
N LYS A 121 31.18 -19.79 -16.83
CA LYS A 121 31.62 -18.57 -16.13
C LYS A 121 30.48 -17.83 -15.44
N PHE A 122 29.28 -18.40 -15.43
CA PHE A 122 28.13 -17.89 -14.71
C PHE A 122 27.79 -18.83 -13.56
N GLU A 123 27.52 -18.23 -12.41
CA GLU A 123 26.94 -18.89 -11.24
C GLU A 123 25.45 -19.12 -11.47
N VAL A 124 24.94 -20.26 -11.02
CA VAL A 124 23.49 -20.53 -11.02
C VAL A 124 22.90 -19.86 -9.79
N VAL A 125 22.20 -18.75 -9.97
CA VAL A 125 21.43 -18.13 -8.90
C VAL A 125 20.02 -18.70 -8.93
N THR A 126 19.53 -19.08 -7.75
CA THR A 126 18.15 -19.51 -7.53
C THR A 126 17.55 -18.56 -6.51
N ASP A 127 16.62 -17.71 -6.94
CA ASP A 127 15.79 -16.91 -6.03
C ASP A 127 14.36 -17.44 -6.02
N ARG A 128 13.86 -17.78 -4.83
CA ARG A 128 12.56 -18.44 -4.58
C ARG A 128 12.33 -19.71 -5.41
N LYS A 129 11.92 -19.56 -6.66
CA LYS A 129 11.64 -20.64 -7.65
C LYS A 129 12.23 -20.35 -9.04
N ASP A 130 12.75 -19.14 -9.25
CA ASP A 130 13.28 -18.69 -10.53
C ASP A 130 14.79 -19.00 -10.58
N ARG A 131 15.25 -19.59 -11.69
CA ARG A 131 16.65 -19.94 -11.92
C ARG A 131 17.21 -19.13 -13.07
N TYR A 132 18.28 -18.39 -12.81
CA TYR A 132 19.01 -17.63 -13.83
C TYR A 132 20.52 -17.81 -13.66
N LEU A 133 21.25 -17.49 -14.72
CA LEU A 133 22.70 -17.49 -14.70
C LEU A 133 23.18 -16.07 -14.40
N PHE A 134 24.17 -15.90 -13.55
CA PHE A 134 24.66 -14.60 -13.08
C PHE A 134 26.18 -14.56 -13.04
N ARG A 135 26.79 -13.42 -13.32
CA ARG A 135 28.22 -13.17 -13.08
C ARG A 135 28.48 -11.70 -12.80
N SER A 136 29.52 -11.43 -12.03
CA SER A 136 30.07 -10.09 -11.84
C SER A 136 31.41 -9.93 -12.57
N HIS A 137 31.77 -8.68 -12.85
CA HIS A 137 33.06 -8.27 -13.37
C HIS A 137 33.46 -6.97 -12.67
N HIS A 138 34.57 -6.99 -11.93
CA HIS A 138 35.17 -5.79 -11.36
C HIS A 138 36.27 -5.25 -12.29
N TYR A 139 36.27 -3.95 -12.60
CA TYR A 139 37.30 -3.32 -13.42
C TYR A 139 37.51 -1.84 -13.07
N LYS A 140 38.72 -1.49 -12.62
CA LYS A 140 39.12 -0.12 -12.26
C LYS A 140 38.15 0.56 -11.26
N GLY A 141 37.77 -0.15 -10.20
CA GLY A 141 36.88 0.39 -9.16
C GLY A 141 35.39 0.33 -9.49
N MET A 142 34.99 0.04 -10.73
CA MET A 142 33.60 -0.20 -11.09
C MET A 142 33.25 -1.68 -11.03
N GLU A 143 32.10 -1.97 -10.43
CA GLU A 143 31.43 -3.25 -10.56
C GLU A 143 30.45 -3.26 -11.74
N ALA A 144 30.33 -4.44 -12.35
CA ALA A 144 29.41 -4.68 -13.43
C ALA A 144 28.83 -6.08 -13.32
N TYR A 145 27.58 -6.24 -13.70
CA TYR A 145 26.80 -7.45 -13.50
C TYR A 145 26.20 -7.89 -14.83
N GLU A 146 26.25 -9.19 -15.13
CA GLU A 146 25.47 -9.79 -16.22
C GLU A 146 24.66 -10.97 -15.72
N GLY A 147 23.40 -11.00 -16.15
CA GLY A 147 22.47 -12.09 -15.90
C GLY A 147 21.88 -12.59 -17.20
N LEU A 148 21.71 -13.91 -17.30
CA LEU A 148 21.09 -14.56 -18.46
C LEU A 148 19.78 -15.24 -18.08
N ILE A 149 18.75 -14.96 -18.89
CA ILE A 149 17.47 -15.64 -18.88
C ILE A 149 17.38 -16.45 -20.17
N SER A 150 17.08 -17.74 -20.06
CA SER A 150 16.91 -18.61 -21.25
C SER A 150 15.68 -18.19 -22.04
N LEU A 151 15.83 -17.96 -23.35
CA LEU A 151 14.71 -17.71 -24.27
C LEU A 151 14.32 -18.99 -25.01
N ASP A 152 15.33 -19.76 -25.41
CA ASP A 152 15.23 -21.11 -25.99
C ASP A 152 16.57 -21.83 -25.87
N SER A 153 16.68 -23.04 -26.41
CA SER A 153 17.90 -23.87 -26.36
C SER A 153 19.15 -23.21 -26.97
N ASN A 154 18.99 -22.18 -27.81
CA ASN A 154 20.06 -21.53 -28.56
C ASN A 154 20.25 -20.04 -28.22
N ARG A 155 19.38 -19.44 -27.40
CA ARG A 155 19.38 -17.98 -27.13
C ARG A 155 19.08 -17.65 -25.68
N PHE A 156 19.79 -16.65 -25.18
CA PHE A 156 19.56 -16.03 -23.89
C PHE A 156 19.27 -14.53 -24.05
N LEU A 157 18.37 -14.01 -23.21
CA LEU A 157 18.34 -12.59 -22.90
C LEU A 157 19.44 -12.34 -21.87
N SER A 158 20.40 -11.50 -22.23
CA SER A 158 21.42 -10.97 -21.35
C SER A 158 21.01 -9.56 -20.93
N LEU A 159 21.00 -9.33 -19.63
CA LEU A 159 20.92 -8.00 -19.04
C LEU A 159 22.29 -7.69 -18.45
N ILE A 160 22.86 -6.53 -18.79
CA ILE A 160 24.15 -6.06 -18.27
C ILE A 160 23.94 -4.71 -17.59
N ASP A 161 24.36 -4.59 -16.34
CA ASP A 161 24.29 -3.36 -15.53
C ASP A 161 25.68 -2.96 -15.04
N PHE A 162 25.98 -1.65 -15.02
CA PHE A 162 27.24 -1.09 -14.57
C PHE A 162 27.13 0.40 -14.20
N GLY A 163 27.95 0.85 -13.25
CA GLY A 163 28.00 2.24 -12.82
C GLY A 163 29.20 2.56 -11.93
N GLU A 164 29.41 3.84 -11.63
CA GLU A 164 30.41 4.31 -10.67
C GLU A 164 29.87 4.06 -9.25
N SER A 165 30.43 3.06 -8.56
CA SER A 165 29.82 2.44 -7.38
C SER A 165 30.38 2.91 -6.04
N ASP A 166 29.55 3.59 -5.26
CA ASP A 166 29.66 3.74 -3.78
C ASP A 166 28.46 3.04 -3.07
N ARG A 167 27.97 1.91 -3.62
CA ARG A 167 26.85 1.14 -3.04
C ARG A 167 27.16 -0.35 -2.97
N GLU A 168 26.92 -0.95 -1.81
CA GLU A 168 26.87 -2.40 -1.60
C GLU A 168 25.70 -3.07 -2.37
N ASN A 169 24.69 -2.29 -2.80
CA ASN A 169 23.42 -2.78 -3.34
C ASN A 169 23.32 -2.85 -4.88
N ALA A 170 24.40 -2.66 -5.64
CA ALA A 170 24.35 -2.76 -7.12
C ALA A 170 23.91 -4.17 -7.59
N LYS A 171 24.36 -5.20 -6.87
CA LYS A 171 23.93 -6.60 -7.04
C LYS A 171 22.42 -6.80 -6.89
N GLU A 172 21.80 -6.03 -5.99
CA GLU A 172 20.38 -6.15 -5.60
C GLU A 172 19.43 -5.49 -6.61
N GLY A 173 19.80 -4.30 -7.13
CA GLY A 173 19.09 -3.67 -8.25
C GLY A 173 19.10 -4.58 -9.48
N PHE A 174 20.25 -5.19 -9.77
CA PHE A 174 20.37 -6.16 -10.86
C PHE A 174 19.52 -7.42 -10.64
N HIS A 175 19.54 -8.00 -9.43
CA HIS A 175 18.67 -9.13 -9.06
C HIS A 175 17.20 -8.76 -9.28
N THR A 176 16.77 -7.58 -8.82
CA THR A 176 15.37 -7.13 -8.92
C THR A 176 14.89 -7.02 -10.37
N ILE A 177 15.72 -6.47 -11.28
CA ILE A 177 15.40 -6.39 -12.71
C ILE A 177 15.36 -7.80 -13.35
N MET A 178 16.34 -8.65 -13.01
CA MET A 178 16.42 -10.03 -13.51
C MET A 178 15.24 -10.89 -13.07
N ILE A 179 14.88 -10.87 -11.79
CA ILE A 179 13.77 -11.64 -11.22
C ILE A 179 12.45 -11.19 -11.85
N ASN A 180 12.21 -9.88 -11.97
CA ASN A 180 11.00 -9.35 -12.59
C ASN A 180 10.90 -9.68 -14.09
N SER A 181 12.04 -9.75 -14.81
CA SER A 181 12.08 -10.19 -16.20
C SER A 181 11.88 -11.71 -16.32
N ALA A 182 12.52 -12.51 -15.47
CA ALA A 182 12.46 -13.97 -15.49
C ALA A 182 11.04 -14.49 -15.21
N ARG A 183 10.34 -13.91 -14.23
CA ARG A 183 8.93 -14.24 -13.92
C ARG A 183 7.97 -13.97 -15.07
N ARG A 184 8.33 -13.10 -16.01
CA ARG A 184 7.51 -12.68 -17.17
C ARG A 184 7.86 -13.42 -18.45
N ILE A 185 9.00 -14.12 -18.50
CA ILE A 185 9.47 -14.85 -19.68
C ILE A 185 9.20 -16.35 -19.50
N LYS A 186 8.25 -16.87 -20.28
CA LYS A 186 8.04 -18.31 -20.47
C LYS A 186 8.10 -18.66 -21.96
N ALA A 187 8.84 -19.70 -22.30
CA ALA A 187 8.84 -20.23 -23.66
C ALA A 187 7.43 -20.77 -24.01
N GLY A 188 6.85 -20.27 -25.10
CA GLY A 188 5.57 -20.76 -25.64
C GLY A 188 4.31 -19.95 -25.27
N GLU A 189 4.31 -19.22 -24.15
CA GLU A 189 3.17 -18.36 -23.75
C GLU A 189 3.26 -16.95 -24.40
N ALA A 190 2.13 -16.24 -24.49
CA ALA A 190 2.10 -14.82 -24.85
C ALA A 190 2.26 -13.97 -23.57
N LEU A 191 2.94 -12.82 -23.68
CA LEU A 191 3.07 -11.87 -22.58
C LEU A 191 1.72 -11.19 -22.30
N SER A 192 0.95 -11.75 -21.37
CA SER A 192 -0.15 -11.00 -20.74
C SER A 192 0.44 -9.83 -19.96
N THR A 193 -0.14 -8.64 -20.07
CA THR A 193 0.06 -7.56 -19.10
C THR A 193 -0.11 -8.11 -17.69
N VAL A 194 0.86 -7.83 -16.82
CA VAL A 194 0.70 -8.08 -15.38
C VAL A 194 -0.01 -6.85 -14.85
N LEU A 195 -1.34 -6.93 -14.78
CA LEU A 195 -2.17 -5.90 -14.17
C LEU A 195 -1.86 -5.86 -12.66
N ASP A 196 -1.60 -4.67 -12.14
CA ASP A 196 -1.45 -4.42 -10.70
C ASP A 196 -2.74 -3.73 -10.24
N PRO A 197 -3.57 -4.38 -9.41
CA PRO A 197 -4.87 -3.85 -9.04
C PRO A 197 -4.79 -2.61 -8.15
N PHE A 198 -3.63 -2.31 -7.52
CA PHE A 198 -3.45 -1.04 -6.81
C PHE A 198 -3.08 0.10 -7.77
N GLU A 199 -2.30 -0.16 -8.82
CA GLU A 199 -2.01 0.83 -9.89
C GLU A 199 -3.27 1.12 -10.71
N ASP A 200 -4.01 0.09 -11.12
CA ASP A 200 -5.25 0.25 -11.89
C ASP A 200 -6.35 0.96 -11.08
N ALA A 201 -6.50 0.62 -9.80
CA ALA A 201 -7.46 1.29 -8.91
C ALA A 201 -7.12 2.77 -8.69
N GLU A 202 -5.83 3.11 -8.76
CA GLU A 202 -5.36 4.48 -8.62
C GLU A 202 -5.68 5.34 -9.84
N GLU A 203 -5.42 4.83 -11.04
CA GLU A 203 -5.82 5.51 -12.29
C GLU A 203 -7.34 5.76 -12.31
N LEU A 204 -8.11 4.76 -11.86
CA LEU A 204 -9.55 4.89 -11.68
C LEU A 204 -9.95 5.88 -10.56
N PHE A 205 -9.09 6.14 -9.56
CA PHE A 205 -9.34 7.16 -8.52
C PHE A 205 -9.00 8.57 -9.01
N GLU A 206 -7.99 8.74 -9.86
CA GLU A 206 -7.75 10.01 -10.55
C GLU A 206 -8.97 10.40 -11.43
N GLU A 207 -9.53 9.44 -12.19
CA GLU A 207 -10.67 9.67 -13.11
C GLU A 207 -12.05 9.70 -12.41
N HIS A 208 -12.33 8.76 -11.50
CA HIS A 208 -13.66 8.55 -10.91
C HIS A 208 -13.73 8.88 -9.41
N GLY A 209 -12.59 9.20 -8.77
CA GLY A 209 -12.52 9.49 -7.33
C GLY A 209 -13.05 8.32 -6.50
N TYR A 210 -13.89 8.64 -5.52
CA TYR A 210 -14.54 7.66 -4.64
C TYR A 210 -15.49 6.66 -5.34
N LEU A 211 -15.66 6.70 -6.67
CA LEU A 211 -16.35 5.66 -7.44
C LEU A 211 -15.40 4.63 -8.08
N ALA A 212 -14.08 4.80 -7.96
CA ALA A 212 -13.05 3.89 -8.49
C ALA A 212 -13.28 2.39 -8.24
N PRO A 213 -13.62 1.90 -7.03
CA PRO A 213 -13.73 0.45 -6.80
C PRO A 213 -14.91 -0.18 -7.56
N TYR A 214 -15.99 0.56 -7.80
CA TYR A 214 -17.12 0.10 -8.62
C TYR A 214 -16.78 -0.02 -10.11
N LYS A 215 -15.71 0.63 -10.57
CA LYS A 215 -15.14 0.46 -11.91
C LYS A 215 -14.15 -0.70 -11.93
N LEU A 216 -13.22 -0.75 -10.97
CA LEU A 216 -12.23 -1.82 -10.81
C LEU A 216 -12.89 -3.20 -10.74
N ALA A 217 -14.00 -3.30 -9.99
CA ALA A 217 -14.76 -4.54 -9.79
C ALA A 217 -15.22 -5.21 -11.09
N LYS A 218 -15.41 -4.44 -12.18
CA LYS A 218 -15.87 -4.95 -13.48
C LYS A 218 -14.81 -5.79 -14.19
N ASN A 219 -13.53 -5.61 -13.86
CA ASN A 219 -12.39 -6.26 -14.52
C ASN A 219 -11.76 -7.40 -13.69
N GLY A 220 -12.41 -7.84 -12.60
CA GLY A 220 -11.81 -8.76 -11.63
C GLY A 220 -11.24 -10.07 -12.18
N SER A 221 -11.85 -10.62 -13.22
CA SER A 221 -11.38 -11.85 -13.87
C SER A 221 -10.07 -11.69 -14.64
N SER A 222 -9.60 -10.46 -14.90
CA SER A 222 -8.34 -10.19 -15.59
C SER A 222 -7.10 -10.28 -14.68
N TYR A 223 -7.26 -10.18 -13.36
CA TYR A 223 -6.15 -10.23 -12.41
C TYR A 223 -5.73 -11.66 -12.08
N LYS A 224 -4.41 -11.95 -12.18
CA LYS A 224 -3.87 -13.27 -11.78
C LYS A 224 -3.74 -13.39 -10.25
N GLU A 225 -3.40 -12.30 -9.57
CA GLU A 225 -3.25 -12.26 -8.11
C GLU A 225 -4.55 -11.83 -7.43
N GLN A 226 -5.54 -12.72 -7.42
CA GLN A 226 -6.89 -12.44 -6.88
C GLN A 226 -6.87 -11.91 -5.44
N LYS A 227 -5.94 -12.38 -4.58
CA LYS A 227 -5.80 -11.84 -3.22
C LYS A 227 -5.37 -10.37 -3.18
N LEU A 228 -4.44 -9.98 -4.05
CA LEU A 228 -3.99 -8.59 -4.15
C LEU A 228 -5.11 -7.70 -4.71
N TYR A 229 -5.89 -8.23 -5.66
CA TYR A 229 -7.06 -7.56 -6.23
C TYR A 229 -8.18 -7.35 -5.19
N ASN A 230 -8.51 -8.36 -4.39
CA ASN A 230 -9.49 -8.24 -3.32
C ASN A 230 -9.00 -7.29 -2.20
N GLN A 231 -7.68 -7.26 -1.93
CA GLN A 231 -7.08 -6.29 -1.01
C GLN A 231 -7.18 -4.84 -1.52
N ALA A 232 -6.94 -4.64 -2.82
CA ALA A 232 -7.15 -3.33 -3.46
C ALA A 232 -8.62 -2.92 -3.37
N LEU A 233 -9.55 -3.77 -3.82
CA LEU A 233 -10.99 -3.48 -3.72
C LEU A 233 -11.43 -3.15 -2.29
N ALA A 234 -11.02 -3.91 -1.28
CA ALA A 234 -11.40 -3.62 0.10
C ALA A 234 -10.92 -2.24 0.56
N THR A 235 -9.67 -1.89 0.23
CA THR A 235 -9.06 -0.59 0.57
C THR A 235 -9.78 0.57 -0.10
N TYR A 236 -10.14 0.43 -1.38
CA TYR A 236 -10.86 1.49 -2.11
C TYR A 236 -12.35 1.55 -1.74
N TYR A 237 -13.01 0.41 -1.47
CA TYR A 237 -14.39 0.41 -0.96
C TYR A 237 -14.51 1.05 0.43
N SER A 238 -13.50 0.90 1.30
CA SER A 238 -13.49 1.65 2.57
C SER A 238 -13.37 3.15 2.35
N PHE A 239 -12.57 3.62 1.38
CA PHE A 239 -12.54 5.04 1.01
C PHE A 239 -13.91 5.53 0.50
N SER A 240 -14.64 4.70 -0.25
CA SER A 240 -16.02 4.98 -0.72
C SER A 240 -17.10 4.92 0.39
N GLY A 241 -16.74 4.55 1.62
CA GLY A 241 -17.70 4.33 2.72
C GLY A 241 -18.52 3.04 2.62
N ASP A 242 -18.23 2.16 1.65
CA ASP A 242 -18.94 0.89 1.45
C ASP A 242 -18.31 -0.22 2.31
N GLN A 243 -18.49 -0.10 3.62
CA GLN A 243 -17.98 -1.07 4.60
C GLN A 243 -18.47 -2.50 4.30
N LYS A 244 -19.66 -2.66 3.71
CA LYS A 244 -20.21 -3.98 3.37
C LYS A 244 -19.37 -4.64 2.28
N LEU A 245 -19.17 -3.97 1.14
CA LEU A 245 -18.33 -4.52 0.07
C LEU A 245 -16.88 -4.67 0.52
N ALA A 246 -16.34 -3.72 1.31
CA ALA A 246 -15.00 -3.86 1.87
C ALA A 246 -14.84 -5.13 2.74
N THR A 247 -15.82 -5.42 3.60
CA THR A 247 -15.86 -6.64 4.45
C THR A 247 -16.12 -7.92 3.66
N GLU A 248 -16.81 -7.85 2.52
CA GLU A 248 -16.96 -8.99 1.61
C GLU A 248 -15.61 -9.32 0.94
N GLN A 249 -14.90 -8.32 0.43
CA GLN A 249 -13.58 -8.52 -0.18
C GLN A 249 -12.51 -8.93 0.84
N GLU A 250 -12.58 -8.43 2.09
CA GLU A 250 -11.69 -8.83 3.19
C GLU A 250 -11.58 -10.35 3.33
N LYS A 251 -12.73 -11.04 3.33
CA LYS A 251 -12.82 -12.49 3.56
C LYS A 251 -12.08 -13.31 2.50
N GLU A 252 -11.87 -12.75 1.31
CA GLU A 252 -11.23 -13.43 0.19
C GLU A 252 -9.69 -13.30 0.18
N PHE A 253 -9.11 -12.26 0.81
CA PHE A 253 -7.65 -12.12 0.92
C PHE A 253 -7.10 -12.49 2.30
N ILE A 254 -7.85 -12.23 3.38
CA ILE A 254 -7.41 -12.52 4.74
C ILE A 254 -7.33 -14.03 5.00
N GLY A 255 -6.22 -14.47 5.60
CA GLY A 255 -5.96 -15.85 5.97
C GLY A 255 -6.16 -16.19 7.45
N PHE A 256 -6.68 -15.27 8.26
CA PHE A 256 -6.88 -15.48 9.70
C PHE A 256 -8.08 -16.42 9.96
N PRO A 257 -7.93 -17.46 10.79
CA PRO A 257 -9.05 -18.32 11.14
C PRO A 257 -10.07 -17.54 11.98
N LYS A 258 -11.35 -17.65 11.61
CA LYS A 258 -12.47 -17.11 12.40
C LYS A 258 -12.44 -17.72 13.81
N LYS A 259 -12.11 -16.93 14.83
CA LYS A 259 -12.11 -17.35 16.23
C LYS A 259 -13.48 -17.07 16.86
N THR A 260 -13.96 -18.02 17.65
CA THR A 260 -15.12 -17.81 18.53
C THR A 260 -14.63 -17.31 19.88
N LEU A 261 -15.16 -16.18 20.34
CA LEU A 261 -14.85 -15.56 21.63
C LEU A 261 -15.97 -15.83 22.64
N GLN A 262 -15.61 -15.84 23.93
CA GLN A 262 -16.54 -16.01 25.05
C GLN A 262 -16.72 -14.67 25.77
N ALA A 263 -17.95 -14.30 26.13
CA ALA A 263 -18.23 -12.97 26.72
C ALA A 263 -17.48 -12.72 28.04
N LYS A 264 -17.24 -13.77 28.84
CA LYS A 264 -16.49 -13.69 30.11
C LYS A 264 -15.01 -13.26 29.93
N ASP A 265 -14.46 -13.40 28.72
CA ASP A 265 -13.08 -13.05 28.40
C ASP A 265 -12.99 -11.61 27.84
N LEU A 266 -14.04 -10.79 27.99
CA LEU A 266 -14.16 -9.46 27.40
C LEU A 266 -14.49 -8.41 28.48
N GLU A 267 -13.80 -7.26 28.46
CA GLU A 267 -14.15 -6.06 29.25
C GLU A 267 -14.24 -4.82 28.35
N PRO A 268 -14.93 -3.73 28.74
CA PRO A 268 -14.96 -2.46 28.00
C PRO A 268 -13.56 -1.88 27.72
N ALA A 269 -13.11 -1.94 26.46
CA ALA A 269 -11.75 -1.59 26.05
C ALA A 269 -11.39 -0.15 26.39
N THR A 270 -12.32 0.79 26.19
CA THR A 270 -12.11 2.22 26.42
C THR A 270 -11.62 2.49 27.85
N SER A 271 -12.23 1.84 28.84
CA SER A 271 -11.84 1.99 30.24
C SER A 271 -10.46 1.39 30.52
N ALA A 272 -10.16 0.21 29.95
CA ALA A 272 -8.90 -0.50 30.14
C ALA A 272 -7.71 0.24 29.51
N ILE A 273 -7.88 0.72 28.28
CA ILE A 273 -6.92 1.55 27.56
C ILE A 273 -6.64 2.83 28.35
N LEU A 274 -7.68 3.56 28.78
CA LEU A 274 -7.50 4.82 29.52
C LEU A 274 -6.80 4.62 30.86
N ARG A 275 -7.02 3.50 31.56
CA ARG A 275 -6.24 3.14 32.78
C ARG A 275 -4.76 2.89 32.47
N ARG A 276 -4.46 2.08 31.44
CA ARG A 276 -3.08 1.71 31.10
C ARG A 276 -2.26 2.88 30.55
N THR A 277 -2.88 3.78 29.78
CA THR A 277 -2.22 4.90 29.09
C THR A 277 -1.65 5.97 30.04
N ILE A 278 -2.18 6.12 31.27
CA ILE A 278 -1.76 7.15 32.25
C ILE A 278 -0.24 7.14 32.49
N ASN A 279 0.37 5.96 32.59
CA ASN A 279 1.80 5.80 32.89
C ASN A 279 2.68 5.63 31.64
N GLN A 280 2.12 5.77 30.43
CA GLN A 280 2.79 5.41 29.18
C GLN A 280 3.23 6.62 28.36
N LYS A 281 4.51 6.66 27.97
CA LYS A 281 5.03 7.66 27.02
C LYS A 281 4.67 7.34 25.57
N VAL A 282 4.46 6.07 25.25
CA VAL A 282 4.27 5.62 23.87
C VAL A 282 3.10 4.64 23.86
N VAL A 283 2.15 4.88 22.97
CA VAL A 283 1.00 4.00 22.75
C VAL A 283 0.90 3.75 21.25
N MET A 284 0.94 2.48 20.87
CA MET A 284 0.87 2.05 19.48
C MET A 284 -0.41 1.26 19.26
N PHE A 285 -1.35 1.83 18.50
CA PHE A 285 -2.44 1.06 17.91
C PHE A 285 -2.00 0.56 16.54
N ASN A 286 -2.48 -0.61 16.14
CA ASN A 286 -2.47 -0.97 14.73
C ASN A 286 -3.82 -0.75 14.06
N THR A 287 -3.80 -0.80 12.73
CA THR A 287 -4.97 -0.75 11.86
C THR A 287 -4.78 -1.67 10.67
N ALA A 288 -5.87 -2.27 10.21
CA ALA A 288 -5.98 -2.77 8.85
C ALA A 288 -6.52 -1.63 7.95
N HIS A 289 -5.84 -1.34 6.85
CA HIS A 289 -6.10 -0.14 6.03
C HIS A 289 -7.47 -0.10 5.31
N HIS A 290 -8.19 -1.22 5.30
CA HIS A 290 -9.55 -1.34 4.76
C HIS A 290 -10.65 -1.35 5.84
N ARG A 291 -10.28 -0.99 7.08
CA ARG A 291 -11.13 -1.00 8.29
C ARG A 291 -11.15 0.39 8.95
N PRO A 292 -11.91 1.36 8.40
CA PRO A 292 -11.95 2.75 8.86
C PRO A 292 -12.40 2.90 10.33
N GLU A 293 -13.16 1.92 10.85
CA GLU A 293 -13.54 1.83 12.27
C GLU A 293 -12.35 1.81 13.24
N HIS A 294 -11.15 1.40 12.80
CA HIS A 294 -9.92 1.46 13.60
C HIS A 294 -9.43 2.91 13.80
N ALA A 295 -9.48 3.74 12.76
CA ALA A 295 -9.09 5.15 12.84
C ALA A 295 -10.13 5.94 13.63
N TYR A 296 -11.42 5.68 13.37
CA TYR A 296 -12.53 6.26 14.12
C TYR A 296 -12.47 5.91 15.62
N PHE A 297 -12.17 4.66 15.99
CA PHE A 297 -12.01 4.26 17.39
C PHE A 297 -10.89 5.05 18.07
N VAL A 298 -9.71 5.15 17.45
CA VAL A 298 -8.58 5.94 17.98
C VAL A 298 -8.96 7.43 18.12
N ALA A 299 -9.79 7.97 17.23
CA ALA A 299 -10.29 9.35 17.32
C ALA A 299 -11.17 9.62 18.57
N GLN A 300 -11.81 8.59 19.14
CA GLN A 300 -12.60 8.70 20.37
C GLN A 300 -11.75 8.89 21.64
N PHE A 301 -10.45 8.57 21.60
CA PHE A 301 -9.53 8.73 22.74
C PHE A 301 -8.78 10.05 22.76
N LEU A 302 -8.78 10.80 21.65
CA LEU A 302 -7.84 11.92 21.47
C LEU A 302 -7.97 12.96 22.59
N ASP A 303 -9.17 13.32 23.03
CA ASP A 303 -9.38 14.32 24.08
C ASP A 303 -8.89 13.86 25.46
N GLN A 304 -9.09 12.59 25.78
CA GLN A 304 -8.63 11.97 27.03
C GLN A 304 -7.11 11.81 27.01
N LEU A 305 -6.53 11.42 25.87
CA LEU A 305 -5.08 11.30 25.70
C LEU A 305 -4.39 12.68 25.74
N ARG A 306 -4.99 13.74 25.16
CA ARG A 306 -4.51 15.12 25.37
C ARG A 306 -4.50 15.50 26.85
N LYS A 307 -5.56 15.17 27.60
CA LYS A 307 -5.63 15.40 29.05
C LYS A 307 -4.58 14.59 29.83
N GLN A 308 -4.17 13.42 29.34
CA GLN A 308 -3.03 12.66 29.87
C GLN A 308 -1.65 13.16 29.39
N GLY A 309 -1.60 14.23 28.59
CA GLY A 309 -0.36 14.86 28.12
C GLY A 309 0.22 14.28 26.84
N PHE A 310 -0.50 13.46 26.08
CA PHE A 310 -0.08 13.04 24.74
C PHE A 310 0.00 14.25 23.80
N THR A 311 1.17 14.47 23.17
CA THR A 311 1.50 15.66 22.38
C THR A 311 1.63 15.39 20.89
N HIS A 312 1.90 14.15 20.47
CA HIS A 312 2.08 13.80 19.06
C HIS A 312 1.17 12.65 18.63
N LEU A 313 0.69 12.71 17.39
CA LEU A 313 0.04 11.62 16.67
C LEU A 313 0.92 11.27 15.45
N ALA A 314 1.45 10.05 15.40
CA ALA A 314 2.31 9.60 14.32
C ALA A 314 1.57 8.59 13.42
N LEU A 315 1.65 8.77 12.11
CA LEU A 315 0.85 8.04 11.11
C LEU A 315 1.73 7.44 9.99
N GLU A 316 1.35 6.25 9.55
CA GLU A 316 1.96 5.53 8.43
C GLU A 316 1.61 6.15 7.07
N ALA A 317 2.46 5.94 6.06
CA ALA A 317 2.25 6.37 4.66
C ALA A 317 1.86 7.85 4.45
N LEU A 318 2.12 8.72 5.43
CA LEU A 318 2.01 10.16 5.33
C LEU A 318 3.32 10.72 4.74
N SER A 319 3.23 11.48 3.65
CA SER A 319 4.40 12.03 2.94
C SER A 319 5.06 13.16 3.72
N ASP A 320 4.37 14.30 3.86
CA ASP A 320 4.76 15.41 4.71
C ASP A 320 3.59 15.85 5.60
N SER A 321 3.88 15.99 6.89
CA SER A 321 2.95 16.49 7.91
C SER A 321 2.85 18.01 7.94
N SER A 322 3.79 18.75 7.32
CA SER A 322 3.86 20.20 7.41
C SER A 322 2.65 20.92 6.80
N LEU A 323 2.12 20.41 5.68
CA LEU A 323 0.94 20.95 5.01
C LEU A 323 -0.32 20.74 5.85
N VAL A 324 -0.51 19.53 6.39
CA VAL A 324 -1.62 19.20 7.31
C VAL A 324 -1.59 20.13 8.52
N MET A 325 -0.44 20.25 9.18
CA MET A 325 -0.27 21.12 10.36
C MET A 325 -0.53 22.60 10.05
N LYS A 326 -0.13 23.07 8.86
CA LYS A 326 -0.40 24.44 8.39
C LYS A 326 -1.86 24.65 8.00
N ASN A 327 -2.54 23.60 7.52
CA ASN A 327 -3.89 23.72 6.97
C ASN A 327 -5.00 23.50 7.98
N GLY A 328 -4.77 22.65 9.00
CA GLY A 328 -5.80 22.18 9.93
C GLY A 328 -6.54 20.92 9.48
N PHE A 329 -6.31 20.47 8.24
CA PHE A 329 -6.95 19.33 7.57
C PHE A 329 -6.02 18.72 6.54
N ALA A 330 -6.34 17.51 6.07
CA ALA A 330 -5.60 16.81 5.03
C ALA A 330 -6.24 16.91 3.63
N ILE A 331 -5.41 16.78 2.59
CA ILE A 331 -5.79 16.74 1.17
C ILE A 331 -5.38 15.40 0.53
N GLN A 332 -5.95 15.08 -0.64
CA GLN A 332 -5.79 13.79 -1.34
C GLN A 332 -4.33 13.39 -1.67
N SER A 333 -3.39 14.33 -1.68
CA SER A 333 -1.96 14.10 -1.93
C SER A 333 -1.11 13.87 -0.68
N ASP A 334 -1.65 14.07 0.53
CA ASP A 334 -0.82 14.02 1.76
C ASP A 334 -0.34 12.60 2.07
N GLY A 335 -1.12 11.57 1.73
CA GLY A 335 -0.72 10.17 1.84
C GLY A 335 -1.80 9.20 1.35
N PHE A 336 -1.40 7.99 0.97
CA PHE A 336 -2.30 7.03 0.32
C PHE A 336 -3.51 6.65 1.21
N TYR A 337 -3.25 6.22 2.45
CA TYR A 337 -4.30 5.86 3.41
C TYR A 337 -5.03 7.07 4.02
N ILE A 338 -4.56 8.30 3.76
CA ILE A 338 -5.18 9.54 4.28
C ILE A 338 -6.48 9.88 3.51
N ARG A 339 -6.68 9.25 2.35
CA ARG A 339 -7.88 9.39 1.52
C ARG A 339 -9.13 8.73 2.12
N ASP A 340 -8.93 7.86 3.12
CA ASP A 340 -9.99 7.41 4.03
C ASP A 340 -10.53 8.60 4.84
N PRO A 341 -11.85 8.92 4.74
CA PRO A 341 -12.48 9.94 5.56
C PRO A 341 -12.18 9.81 7.06
N GLU A 342 -12.11 8.60 7.61
CA GLU A 342 -11.88 8.43 9.06
C GLU A 342 -10.43 8.68 9.46
N MET A 343 -9.47 8.41 8.57
CA MET A 343 -8.07 8.78 8.79
C MET A 343 -7.90 10.31 8.76
N SER A 344 -8.54 11.00 7.81
CA SER A 344 -8.52 12.47 7.75
C SER A 344 -9.29 13.10 8.92
N ASN A 345 -10.42 12.54 9.34
CA ASN A 345 -11.17 12.97 10.52
C ASN A 345 -10.33 12.85 11.80
N LEU A 346 -9.62 11.73 11.97
CA LEU A 346 -8.65 11.52 13.07
C LEU A 346 -7.58 12.62 13.08
N MET A 347 -6.96 12.91 11.92
CA MET A 347 -5.93 13.95 11.78
C MET A 347 -6.47 15.35 12.09
N SER A 348 -7.61 15.71 11.50
CA SER A 348 -8.22 17.03 11.65
C SER A 348 -8.65 17.28 13.10
N LYS A 349 -9.24 16.27 13.77
CA LYS A 349 -9.52 16.32 15.21
C LYS A 349 -8.23 16.49 16.02
N ALA A 350 -7.20 15.71 15.71
CA ALA A 350 -5.93 15.77 16.43
C ALA A 350 -5.28 17.17 16.36
N VAL A 351 -5.20 17.76 15.16
CA VAL A 351 -4.69 19.13 14.98
C VAL A 351 -5.56 20.16 15.71
N ALA A 352 -6.89 20.05 15.62
CA ALA A 352 -7.82 20.98 16.28
C ALA A 352 -7.65 21.03 17.82
N ILE A 353 -7.25 19.92 18.45
CA ILE A 353 -6.97 19.85 19.90
C ILE A 353 -5.48 19.95 20.25
N GLY A 354 -4.63 20.31 19.27
CA GLY A 354 -3.23 20.68 19.47
C GLY A 354 -2.24 19.50 19.53
N PHE A 355 -2.56 18.34 18.97
CA PHE A 355 -1.54 17.35 18.63
C PHE A 355 -0.61 17.89 17.53
N GLN A 356 0.65 17.46 17.55
CA GLN A 356 1.54 17.55 16.40
C GLN A 356 1.45 16.26 15.58
N ILE A 357 1.16 16.36 14.28
CA ILE A 357 1.16 15.23 13.36
C ILE A 357 2.60 14.90 12.94
N ILE A 358 2.95 13.63 12.88
CA ILE A 358 4.27 13.14 12.46
C ILE A 358 4.12 12.05 11.40
N SER A 359 4.75 12.23 10.23
CA SER A 359 5.06 11.11 9.35
C SER A 359 6.24 10.32 9.91
N TYR A 360 6.19 8.99 9.88
CA TYR A 360 7.33 8.15 10.27
C TYR A 360 7.81 7.19 9.17
N GLU A 361 7.15 7.20 8.01
CA GLU A 361 7.40 6.27 6.91
C GLU A 361 8.87 6.25 6.46
N ASP A 362 9.34 5.09 5.99
CA ASP A 362 10.73 4.87 5.57
C ASP A 362 10.83 3.85 4.42
N ASP A 363 11.49 4.23 3.34
CA ASP A 363 11.63 3.41 2.11
C ASP A 363 12.95 2.61 2.06
N SER A 364 13.67 2.45 3.18
CA SER A 364 14.89 1.64 3.22
C SER A 364 14.61 0.14 3.30
N GLU A 365 15.62 -0.68 2.98
CA GLU A 365 15.57 -2.14 3.03
C GLU A 365 15.06 -2.67 4.39
N ASN A 366 15.42 -1.99 5.49
CA ASN A 366 14.91 -2.25 6.83
C ASN A 366 13.93 -1.15 7.29
N ARG A 367 12.85 -0.96 6.52
CA ARG A 367 11.73 -0.06 6.80
C ARG A 367 11.31 -0.05 8.28
N GLU A 368 11.16 -1.20 8.90
CA GLU A 368 10.78 -1.33 10.33
C GLU A 368 11.75 -0.60 11.28
N LEU A 369 13.06 -0.66 10.99
CA LEU A 369 14.12 0.03 11.74
C LEU A 369 14.17 1.53 11.40
N GLY A 370 14.00 1.88 10.13
CA GLY A 370 13.93 3.28 9.68
C GLY A 370 12.76 4.03 10.30
N GLN A 371 11.56 3.43 10.27
CA GLN A 371 10.35 3.92 10.93
C GLN A 371 10.56 4.13 12.43
N ALA A 372 11.16 3.16 13.13
CA ALA A 372 11.48 3.28 14.56
C ALA A 372 12.44 4.46 14.86
N ARG A 373 13.46 4.67 14.01
CA ARG A 373 14.36 5.83 14.11
C ARG A 373 13.63 7.15 13.83
N ASN A 374 12.80 7.21 12.78
CA ASN A 374 12.04 8.40 12.42
C ASN A 374 11.09 8.85 13.55
N LEU A 375 10.44 7.90 14.24
CA LEU A 375 9.67 8.19 15.44
C LEU A 375 10.53 8.84 16.53
N ILE A 376 11.66 8.25 16.90
CA ILE A 376 12.56 8.75 17.95
C ILE A 376 13.12 10.14 17.60
N ASP A 377 13.55 10.32 16.35
CA ASP A 377 14.20 11.54 15.88
C ASP A 377 13.23 12.73 15.75
N LYS A 378 11.98 12.46 15.36
CA LYS A 378 10.94 13.49 15.27
C LYS A 378 10.31 13.83 16.63
N THR A 379 10.52 13.00 17.67
CA THR A 379 9.92 13.13 19.02
C THR A 379 10.97 13.23 20.15
N PHE A 380 11.43 12.11 20.69
CA PHE A 380 12.24 12.03 21.91
C PHE A 380 13.63 12.69 21.81
N LYS A 381 14.23 12.80 20.62
CA LYS A 381 15.44 13.61 20.41
C LYS A 381 15.20 15.12 20.54
N LYS A 382 13.98 15.59 20.31
CA LYS A 382 13.58 17.01 20.46
C LYS A 382 13.08 17.30 21.87
N ASP A 383 12.24 16.42 22.41
CA ASP A 383 11.77 16.48 23.79
C ASP A 383 11.59 15.07 24.40
N LYS A 384 12.42 14.76 25.41
CA LYS A 384 12.39 13.51 26.18
C LYS A 384 11.12 13.32 27.02
N HIS A 385 10.31 14.37 27.20
CA HIS A 385 9.01 14.35 27.89
C HIS A 385 7.83 14.16 26.93
N SER A 386 8.08 14.08 25.62
CA SER A 386 7.08 13.74 24.61
C SER A 386 6.25 12.52 25.03
N ARG A 387 4.95 12.57 24.79
CA ARG A 387 4.06 11.42 24.89
C ARG A 387 3.35 11.25 23.56
N ILE A 388 3.44 10.08 22.94
CA ILE A 388 3.13 9.90 21.53
C ILE A 388 2.13 8.76 21.33
N LEU A 389 1.15 9.03 20.48
CA LEU A 389 0.19 8.06 19.96
C LEU A 389 0.63 7.70 18.54
N ILE A 390 0.69 6.43 18.22
CA ILE A 390 1.12 5.91 16.91
C ILE A 390 -0.01 5.03 16.37
N LEU A 391 -0.35 5.20 15.09
CA LEU A 391 -1.26 4.32 14.36
C LEU A 391 -0.53 3.70 13.17
N ALA A 392 -0.34 2.38 13.21
CA ALA A 392 0.50 1.64 12.25
C ALA A 392 -0.23 0.49 11.54
N GLY A 393 0.23 0.11 10.36
CA GLY A 393 -0.31 -1.02 9.61
C GLY A 393 -0.04 -2.36 10.31
N TYR A 394 -1.10 -3.15 10.55
CA TYR A 394 -1.03 -4.56 10.95
C TYR A 394 0.08 -4.89 11.99
N ALA A 395 1.12 -5.62 11.58
CA ALA A 395 2.10 -6.21 12.48
C ALA A 395 3.21 -5.23 12.94
N HIS A 396 3.25 -3.98 12.48
CA HIS A 396 4.31 -3.02 12.84
C HIS A 396 4.43 -2.80 14.36
N ILE A 397 3.33 -2.94 15.10
CA ILE A 397 3.32 -2.79 16.56
C ILE A 397 3.82 -4.02 17.34
N ASN A 398 4.22 -5.10 16.67
CA ASN A 398 4.59 -6.34 17.37
C ASN A 398 6.00 -6.27 17.98
N GLU A 399 6.15 -6.69 19.23
CA GLU A 399 7.40 -6.54 19.98
C GLU A 399 8.35 -7.75 19.86
N SER A 400 7.81 -8.94 19.60
CA SER A 400 8.53 -10.23 19.73
C SER A 400 8.58 -11.09 18.45
N SER A 401 7.79 -10.75 17.43
CA SER A 401 7.72 -11.50 16.16
C SER A 401 9.03 -11.53 15.38
N LYS A 402 9.16 -12.55 14.52
CA LYS A 402 10.28 -12.73 13.60
C LYS A 402 9.73 -12.82 12.16
N PRO A 403 10.22 -12.01 11.19
CA PRO A 403 11.20 -10.93 11.35
C PRO A 403 10.71 -9.82 12.27
N ARG A 404 11.66 -9.09 12.88
CA ARG A 404 11.38 -8.02 13.84
C ARG A 404 10.55 -6.90 13.22
N LYS A 405 9.77 -6.24 14.07
CA LYS A 405 8.85 -5.16 13.69
C LYS A 405 9.18 -3.84 14.37
N MET A 406 8.61 -2.74 13.87
CA MET A 406 8.88 -1.37 14.30
C MET A 406 8.85 -1.20 15.82
N ALA A 407 7.85 -1.74 16.54
CA ALA A 407 7.81 -1.67 18.01
C ALA A 407 9.03 -2.35 18.68
N SER A 408 9.43 -3.53 18.18
CA SER A 408 10.62 -4.25 18.65
C SER A 408 11.90 -3.42 18.47
N TYR A 409 12.07 -2.74 17.33
CA TYR A 409 13.22 -1.86 17.10
C TYR A 409 13.14 -0.56 17.92
N PHE A 410 11.95 0.02 18.03
CA PHE A 410 11.71 1.24 18.80
C PHE A 410 12.05 1.05 20.28
N LYS A 411 11.63 -0.07 20.88
CA LYS A 411 11.90 -0.44 22.27
C LYS A 411 13.40 -0.56 22.55
N GLU A 412 14.15 -1.23 21.65
CA GLU A 412 15.61 -1.33 21.74
C GLU A 412 16.31 0.03 21.60
N LEU A 413 15.94 0.82 20.59
CA LEU A 413 16.64 2.08 20.28
C LEU A 413 16.35 3.22 21.26
N SER A 414 15.14 3.27 21.83
CA SER A 414 14.71 4.34 22.74
C SER A 414 14.87 3.99 24.22
N GLY A 415 14.92 2.70 24.57
CA GLY A 415 14.76 2.22 25.94
C GLY A 415 13.36 2.47 26.53
N ILE A 416 12.37 2.86 25.71
CA ILE A 416 10.99 3.09 26.12
C ILE A 416 10.15 1.89 25.71
N ASP A 417 9.46 1.31 26.69
CA ASP A 417 8.49 0.24 26.46
C ASP A 417 7.16 0.84 25.94
N PRO A 418 6.67 0.49 24.74
CA PRO A 418 5.41 0.99 24.21
C PRO A 418 4.20 0.14 24.65
N LEU A 419 3.09 0.79 25.00
CA LEU A 419 1.80 0.08 25.13
C LEU A 419 1.27 -0.28 23.72
N THR A 420 1.34 -1.55 23.34
CA THR A 420 0.93 -2.03 22.01
C THR A 420 -0.48 -2.63 22.02
N ILE A 421 -1.39 -2.11 21.19
CA ILE A 421 -2.82 -2.43 21.17
C ILE A 421 -3.21 -2.92 19.78
N ASP A 422 -3.47 -4.22 19.66
CA ASP A 422 -3.91 -4.85 18.42
C ASP A 422 -5.42 -4.77 18.24
N GLN A 423 -5.85 -4.25 17.09
CA GLN A 423 -7.24 -4.28 16.60
C GLN A 423 -7.43 -5.36 15.53
N THR A 424 -6.34 -5.92 14.97
CA THR A 424 -6.40 -6.69 13.72
C THR A 424 -6.59 -8.19 13.88
N GLN A 425 -6.11 -8.83 14.97
CA GLN A 425 -6.23 -10.29 15.10
C GLN A 425 -7.67 -10.74 15.37
N LEU A 426 -8.51 -9.86 15.92
CA LEU A 426 -9.90 -10.17 16.28
C LEU A 426 -10.94 -9.61 15.30
N MET A 427 -10.57 -8.83 14.28
CA MET A 427 -11.53 -8.15 13.38
C MET A 427 -12.42 -9.10 12.52
N THR A 428 -12.03 -10.38 12.40
CA THR A 428 -12.83 -11.44 11.77
C THR A 428 -13.48 -12.42 12.77
N SER A 429 -13.32 -12.19 14.07
CA SER A 429 -13.84 -13.04 15.15
C SER A 429 -15.30 -12.75 15.47
N GLU A 430 -15.99 -13.73 16.06
CA GLU A 430 -17.37 -13.58 16.56
C GLU A 430 -17.43 -13.97 18.03
N CYS A 431 -18.23 -13.24 18.82
CA CYS A 431 -18.69 -13.71 20.12
C CYS A 431 -20.09 -14.33 19.98
N ASN A 432 -20.31 -15.48 20.61
CA ASN A 432 -21.61 -16.16 20.61
C ASN A 432 -22.53 -15.65 21.74
N ASP A 433 -21.96 -15.14 22.82
CA ASP A 433 -22.66 -14.85 24.08
C ASP A 433 -22.92 -13.35 24.30
N LEU A 434 -22.45 -12.49 23.38
CA LEU A 434 -22.76 -11.06 23.36
C LEU A 434 -23.86 -10.75 22.35
N ASP A 435 -24.74 -9.82 22.71
CA ASP A 435 -25.74 -9.31 21.78
C ASP A 435 -25.03 -8.54 20.64
N LYS A 436 -25.23 -9.04 19.42
CA LYS A 436 -24.68 -8.47 18.18
C LYS A 436 -25.31 -7.11 17.82
N SER A 437 -26.27 -6.62 18.61
CA SER A 437 -26.82 -5.27 18.51
C SER A 437 -25.87 -4.17 19.03
N ASN A 438 -24.93 -4.47 19.93
CA ASN A 438 -24.02 -3.47 20.51
C ASN A 438 -22.88 -3.10 19.52
N LYS A 439 -23.22 -2.21 18.58
CA LYS A 439 -22.34 -1.70 17.52
C LYS A 439 -21.57 -0.41 17.88
N GLU A 440 -21.52 -0.03 19.16
CA GLU A 440 -20.92 1.26 19.59
C GLU A 440 -19.73 1.09 20.55
N GLU A 441 -19.45 -0.14 20.98
CA GLU A 441 -18.41 -0.46 21.96
C GLU A 441 -17.22 -1.20 21.32
N CYS A 442 -16.10 -1.26 22.05
CA CYS A 442 -14.96 -2.14 21.75
C CYS A 442 -14.59 -2.90 23.03
N PHE A 443 -14.15 -4.14 22.88
CA PHE A 443 -13.88 -5.03 24.02
C PHE A 443 -12.42 -5.45 24.08
N ASN A 444 -11.78 -5.30 25.24
CA ASN A 444 -10.44 -5.83 25.50
C ASN A 444 -10.55 -7.33 25.77
N TYR A 445 -9.81 -8.14 25.02
CA TYR A 445 -9.81 -9.59 25.13
C TYR A 445 -8.79 -10.07 26.16
N LEU A 446 -9.31 -10.50 27.31
CA LEU A 446 -8.55 -10.89 28.50
C LEU A 446 -7.81 -12.22 28.32
N ALA A 447 -8.35 -13.14 27.50
CA ALA A 447 -7.70 -14.41 27.16
C ALA A 447 -6.75 -14.28 25.94
N LYS A 448 -6.09 -13.12 25.81
CA LYS A 448 -5.02 -12.84 24.83
C LYS A 448 -3.92 -13.90 24.92
N ASP A 449 -3.49 -14.40 23.77
CA ASP A 449 -2.36 -15.33 23.70
C ASP A 449 -1.05 -14.64 24.14
N SER A 450 -0.25 -15.32 24.96
CA SER A 450 1.12 -14.90 25.29
C SER A 450 2.03 -14.77 24.07
N GLU A 451 1.78 -15.54 23.00
CA GLU A 451 2.54 -15.49 21.75
C GLU A 451 2.12 -14.35 20.81
N SER A 452 1.05 -13.61 21.12
CA SER A 452 0.52 -12.53 20.28
C SER A 452 1.52 -11.39 20.01
N GLY A 453 2.55 -11.23 20.86
CA GLY A 453 3.60 -10.23 20.71
C GLY A 453 3.14 -8.77 20.82
N VAL A 454 1.97 -8.55 21.41
CA VAL A 454 1.38 -7.24 21.69
C VAL A 454 0.84 -7.20 23.13
N ASP A 455 0.57 -6.01 23.64
CA ASP A 455 0.25 -5.76 25.04
C ASP A 455 -1.26 -5.91 25.34
N MET A 456 -2.12 -5.55 24.38
CA MET A 456 -3.58 -5.74 24.37
C MET A 456 -4.06 -6.28 23.02
N GLN A 457 -5.17 -7.03 23.03
CA GLN A 457 -5.97 -7.33 21.85
C GLN A 457 -7.38 -6.80 22.08
N ILE A 458 -7.93 -6.07 21.11
CA ILE A 458 -9.30 -5.57 21.17
C ILE A 458 -10.15 -6.16 20.06
N TRP A 459 -11.38 -6.50 20.39
CA TRP A 459 -12.44 -6.77 19.44
C TRP A 459 -13.20 -5.46 19.21
N ASN A 460 -12.94 -4.84 18.06
CA ASN A 460 -13.63 -3.62 17.63
C ASN A 460 -14.93 -4.02 16.93
N THR A 461 -16.07 -3.66 17.52
CA THR A 461 -17.41 -3.92 16.97
C THR A 461 -18.13 -2.63 16.53
N ILE A 462 -17.39 -1.53 16.39
CA ILE A 462 -17.96 -0.24 16.02
C ILE A 462 -18.46 -0.27 14.58
N SER A 463 -19.71 0.14 14.39
CA SER A 463 -20.26 0.46 13.07
C SER A 463 -20.15 1.95 12.79
N LEU A 464 -19.77 2.30 11.55
CA LEU A 464 -19.77 3.69 11.08
C LEU A 464 -21.15 4.14 10.57
N GLU A 465 -22.14 3.23 10.58
CA GLU A 465 -23.50 3.50 10.15
C GLU A 465 -24.16 4.57 11.06
N ASN A 466 -24.57 5.70 10.48
CA ASN A 466 -25.14 6.85 11.20
C ASN A 466 -24.20 7.57 12.18
N LYS A 467 -22.87 7.33 12.12
CA LYS A 467 -21.90 8.05 12.97
C LYS A 467 -22.06 9.58 12.82
N PRO A 468 -21.82 10.37 13.88
CA PRO A 468 -21.71 11.82 13.77
C PRO A 468 -20.61 12.27 12.79
N ILE A 469 -20.87 13.32 12.03
CA ILE A 469 -19.97 13.87 11.01
C ILE A 469 -19.57 15.30 11.41
N GLY A 470 -18.27 15.60 11.30
CA GLY A 470 -17.65 16.85 11.73
C GLY A 470 -17.02 16.74 13.12
N LEU A 471 -16.50 17.87 13.61
CA LEU A 471 -15.85 17.94 14.91
C LEU A 471 -16.88 18.10 16.03
N ASP A 472 -16.84 17.21 17.02
CA ASP A 472 -17.53 17.40 18.30
C ASP A 472 -16.96 18.65 19.00
N LYS A 473 -17.84 19.55 19.40
CA LYS A 473 -17.54 20.80 20.12
C LYS A 473 -18.27 20.87 21.48
N GLY A 474 -18.67 19.73 22.03
CA GLY A 474 -19.47 19.63 23.24
C GLY A 474 -20.96 19.90 23.00
N MET A 475 -21.43 19.72 21.76
CA MET A 475 -22.83 19.91 21.36
C MET A 475 -23.33 18.62 20.68
N PRO A 476 -24.58 18.18 20.92
CA PRO A 476 -25.09 16.97 20.31
C PRO A 476 -25.18 17.10 18.78
N SER A 477 -24.93 16.01 18.07
CA SER A 477 -25.20 15.93 16.63
C SER A 477 -26.69 15.78 16.34
N MET A 478 -27.11 16.14 15.13
CA MET A 478 -28.51 16.07 14.71
C MET A 478 -28.68 15.42 13.34
N ASN A 479 -29.80 14.70 13.16
CA ASN A 479 -30.18 14.11 11.88
C ASN A 479 -30.71 15.19 10.94
N VAL A 480 -29.95 15.48 9.87
CA VAL A 480 -30.29 16.42 8.81
C VAL A 480 -30.75 15.64 7.59
N TRP A 481 -32.01 15.85 7.18
CA TRP A 481 -32.60 15.27 5.98
C TRP A 481 -32.51 16.25 4.81
N ILE A 482 -31.99 15.78 3.67
CA ILE A 482 -31.78 16.60 2.48
C ILE A 482 -32.57 15.99 1.34
N LYS A 483 -33.67 16.66 0.97
CA LYS A 483 -34.44 16.33 -0.23
C LYS A 483 -33.59 16.53 -1.47
N LEU A 484 -33.57 15.52 -2.34
CA LEU A 484 -32.82 15.49 -3.58
C LEU A 484 -33.70 15.95 -4.76
N PRO A 485 -33.12 16.55 -5.82
CA PRO A 485 -33.86 16.89 -7.03
C PRO A 485 -34.21 15.62 -7.83
N ASP A 486 -35.33 15.66 -8.55
CA ASP A 486 -35.82 14.52 -9.35
C ASP A 486 -34.84 14.08 -10.46
N SER A 487 -33.92 14.95 -10.88
CA SER A 487 -32.84 14.64 -11.82
C SER A 487 -31.88 13.54 -11.34
N LEU A 488 -31.80 13.29 -10.03
CA LEU A 488 -30.99 12.20 -9.45
C LEU A 488 -31.76 10.86 -9.35
N LYS A 489 -33.06 10.83 -9.65
CA LYS A 489 -33.90 9.61 -9.56
C LYS A 489 -33.81 8.77 -10.84
N GLN A 490 -32.59 8.50 -11.24
CA GLN A 490 -32.28 7.69 -12.41
C GLN A 490 -31.93 6.27 -11.98
N LYS A 491 -32.56 5.28 -12.62
CA LYS A 491 -32.45 3.86 -12.24
C LYS A 491 -31.00 3.35 -12.25
N ASP A 492 -30.23 3.79 -13.25
CA ASP A 492 -28.88 3.28 -13.52
C ASP A 492 -27.78 4.31 -13.16
N LEU A 493 -28.12 5.32 -12.34
CA LEU A 493 -27.17 6.34 -11.90
C LEU A 493 -26.22 5.80 -10.83
N LEU A 494 -24.94 5.69 -11.19
CA LEU A 494 -23.84 5.53 -10.23
C LEU A 494 -23.36 6.92 -9.80
N ALA A 495 -23.65 7.30 -8.55
CA ALA A 495 -23.23 8.56 -7.97
C ALA A 495 -22.76 8.40 -6.52
N ILE A 496 -21.83 9.24 -6.10
CA ILE A 496 -21.31 9.30 -4.74
C ILE A 496 -21.75 10.60 -4.05
N ALA A 497 -22.19 10.52 -2.80
CA ALA A 497 -22.45 11.66 -1.94
C ALA A 497 -21.25 11.89 -1.01
N THR A 498 -20.71 13.11 -1.04
CA THR A 498 -19.56 13.52 -0.23
C THR A 498 -19.92 14.75 0.60
N VAL A 499 -19.59 14.72 1.90
CA VAL A 499 -19.83 15.83 2.83
C VAL A 499 -18.48 16.37 3.29
N PHE A 500 -18.21 17.64 2.98
CA PHE A 500 -16.98 18.33 3.35
C PHE A 500 -17.23 19.34 4.48
N ASP A 501 -16.20 19.60 5.28
CA ASP A 501 -16.11 20.84 6.06
C ASP A 501 -16.02 22.03 5.08
N GLN A 502 -16.95 22.99 5.18
CA GLN A 502 -17.02 24.10 4.22
C GLN A 502 -15.73 24.96 4.21
N PRO A 503 -15.19 25.43 5.35
CA PRO A 503 -13.94 26.17 5.38
C PRO A 503 -12.77 25.44 4.71
N SER A 504 -12.62 24.13 4.97
CA SER A 504 -11.55 23.31 4.40
C SER A 504 -11.70 23.17 2.87
N PHE A 505 -12.90 22.84 2.39
CA PHE A 505 -13.18 22.67 0.95
C PHE A 505 -13.08 23.97 0.15
N LEU A 506 -13.51 25.10 0.72
CA LEU A 506 -13.37 26.41 0.07
C LEU A 506 -11.90 26.88 0.00
N LYS A 507 -11.04 26.38 0.89
CA LYS A 507 -9.60 26.66 0.88
C LYS A 507 -8.82 25.73 -0.05
N ASP A 508 -9.19 24.45 -0.14
CA ASP A 508 -8.65 23.50 -1.11
C ASP A 508 -9.73 22.49 -1.54
N ALA A 509 -10.05 22.45 -2.84
CA ALA A 509 -11.04 21.54 -3.39
C ALA A 509 -10.60 20.06 -3.36
N ASN A 510 -9.33 19.79 -3.03
CA ASN A 510 -8.78 18.45 -2.80
C ASN A 510 -8.79 18.04 -1.31
N ALA A 511 -9.40 18.84 -0.42
CA ALA A 511 -9.67 18.44 0.96
C ALA A 511 -10.38 17.08 1.01
N ILE A 512 -9.98 16.22 1.93
CA ILE A 512 -10.68 14.95 2.15
C ILE A 512 -12.08 15.24 2.72
N PRO A 513 -13.17 14.67 2.16
CA PRO A 513 -14.49 14.78 2.75
C PRO A 513 -14.55 14.12 4.14
N LEU A 514 -15.36 14.69 5.03
CA LEU A 514 -15.63 14.16 6.37
C LEU A 514 -16.45 12.87 6.34
N HIS A 515 -17.18 12.65 5.24
CA HIS A 515 -18.01 11.47 5.00
C HIS A 515 -18.19 11.23 3.50
N VAL A 516 -18.21 9.95 3.13
CA VAL A 516 -18.42 9.46 1.76
C VAL A 516 -19.44 8.33 1.83
N SER A 517 -20.40 8.30 0.90
CA SER A 517 -21.33 7.18 0.75
C SER A 517 -21.88 7.09 -0.66
N LEU A 518 -22.12 5.87 -1.15
CA LEU A 518 -22.84 5.63 -2.39
C LEU A 518 -24.26 6.20 -2.32
N LEU A 519 -24.70 6.91 -3.36
CA LEU A 519 -26.07 7.39 -3.45
C LEU A 519 -27.01 6.20 -3.75
N PRO A 520 -28.03 5.90 -2.92
CA PRO A 520 -28.92 4.78 -3.20
C PRO A 520 -29.87 5.12 -4.36
N ILE A 521 -30.12 4.13 -5.22
CA ILE A 521 -30.97 4.27 -6.41
C ILE A 521 -32.38 4.76 -6.02
N ASN A 522 -32.92 5.71 -6.80
CA ASN A 522 -34.27 6.28 -6.61
C ASN A 522 -34.54 6.92 -5.23
N THR A 523 -33.50 7.44 -4.57
CA THR A 523 -33.64 8.09 -3.24
C THR A 523 -34.27 9.48 -3.33
N ASP A 524 -35.37 9.72 -2.60
CA ASP A 524 -35.99 11.04 -2.43
C ASP A 524 -35.20 11.99 -1.53
N SER A 525 -34.53 11.45 -0.51
CA SER A 525 -33.77 12.23 0.47
C SER A 525 -32.66 11.42 1.11
N ILE A 526 -31.49 12.04 1.27
CA ILE A 526 -30.39 11.48 2.06
C ILE A 526 -30.40 12.04 3.49
N LYS A 527 -29.96 11.23 4.46
CA LYS A 527 -29.87 11.57 5.88
C LYS A 527 -28.40 11.59 6.30
N PHE A 528 -27.99 12.65 6.99
CA PHE A 528 -26.68 12.72 7.66
C PHE A 528 -26.86 13.05 9.14
N ASN A 529 -26.02 12.47 10.00
CA ASN A 529 -25.93 12.84 11.41
C ASN A 529 -24.78 13.86 11.56
N LEU A 530 -25.09 15.14 11.72
CA LEU A 530 -24.11 16.23 11.65
C LEU A 530 -23.95 16.91 13.01
N TYR A 531 -22.71 17.19 13.44
CA TYR A 531 -22.47 18.14 14.52
C TYR A 531 -22.80 19.59 14.07
N PRO A 532 -22.93 20.55 15.01
CA PRO A 532 -23.05 21.97 14.66
C PRO A 532 -21.83 22.49 13.88
N GLY A 533 -22.08 23.09 12.72
CA GLY A 533 -21.05 23.44 11.75
C GLY A 533 -21.59 23.86 10.40
N THR A 534 -20.67 24.14 9.48
CA THR A 534 -20.95 24.55 8.10
C THR A 534 -20.31 23.54 7.15
N TYR A 535 -21.12 22.96 6.27
CA TYR A 535 -20.72 21.84 5.43
C TYR A 535 -21.10 22.08 3.97
N ILE A 536 -20.38 21.44 3.05
CA ILE A 536 -20.77 21.32 1.64
C ILE A 536 -21.11 19.86 1.38
N LEU A 537 -22.38 19.59 1.03
CA LEU A 537 -22.76 18.34 0.36
C LEU A 537 -22.49 18.50 -1.13
N ARG A 538 -21.79 17.54 -1.72
CA ARG A 538 -21.63 17.38 -3.17
C ARG A 538 -22.09 15.98 -3.56
N ILE A 539 -22.82 15.88 -4.67
CA ILE A 539 -23.13 14.60 -5.31
C ILE A 539 -22.46 14.61 -6.67
N GLN A 540 -21.63 13.60 -6.91
CA GLN A 540 -20.83 13.48 -8.12
C GLN A 540 -21.16 12.19 -8.86
N GLY A 541 -21.21 12.27 -10.19
CA GLY A 541 -21.39 11.12 -11.06
C GLY A 541 -20.06 10.43 -11.37
N GLU A 542 -20.09 9.54 -12.37
CA GLU A 542 -19.01 8.59 -12.65
C GLU A 542 -17.67 9.27 -13.02
N TYR A 543 -17.68 10.45 -13.63
CA TYR A 543 -16.49 11.17 -14.10
C TYR A 543 -16.25 12.44 -13.28
N LYS A 544 -16.61 12.39 -11.98
CA LYS A 544 -16.49 13.47 -10.98
C LYS A 544 -17.31 14.73 -11.32
N GLU A 545 -18.17 14.69 -12.33
CA GLU A 545 -19.09 15.76 -12.69
C GLU A 545 -20.07 16.06 -11.55
N VAL A 546 -20.39 17.33 -11.34
CA VAL A 546 -21.23 17.75 -10.22
C VAL A 546 -22.70 17.68 -10.62
N LEU A 547 -23.40 16.70 -10.08
CA LEU A 547 -24.83 16.50 -10.33
C LEU A 547 -25.69 17.32 -9.38
N TYR A 548 -25.20 17.55 -8.16
CA TYR A 548 -25.85 18.38 -7.16
C TYR A 548 -24.82 18.92 -6.15
N THR A 549 -25.06 20.11 -5.62
CA THR A 549 -24.31 20.66 -4.48
C THR A 549 -25.25 21.46 -3.59
N LYS A 550 -24.98 21.46 -2.28
CA LYS A 550 -25.73 22.24 -1.30
C LYS A 550 -24.88 22.58 -0.08
N GLU A 551 -24.88 23.85 0.29
CA GLU A 551 -24.36 24.29 1.58
C GLU A 551 -25.35 23.95 2.70
N LEU A 552 -24.80 23.49 3.83
CA LEU A 552 -25.56 23.08 5.01
C LEU A 552 -25.03 23.85 6.21
N GLN A 553 -25.92 24.55 6.92
CA GLN A 553 -25.61 25.16 8.21
C GLN A 553 -26.39 24.42 9.29
N VAL A 554 -25.66 23.81 10.22
CA VAL A 554 -26.15 23.06 11.38
C VAL A 554 -25.84 23.89 12.61
N LYS A 555 -26.84 24.13 13.47
CA LYS A 555 -26.76 25.06 14.60
C LYS A 555 -26.87 24.34 15.94
#